data_AF-A0A1F6C1L8-F1
#
_entry.id   AF-A0A1F6C1L8-F1
#
_cell.length_a   1.000
_cell.length_b   1.000
_cell.length_c   1.000
_cell.angle_alpha   90.00
_cell.angle_beta   90.00
_cell.angle_gamma   90.00
#
_symmetry.space_group_name_H-M   'P 1'
#
loop_
_entity.id
_entity.type
_entity.pdbx_description
1 polymer ?
#
loop_
_entity_poly.entity_id
_entity_poly.type
_entity_poly.pdbx_seq_one_letter_code
_entity_poly.pdbx_strand_id
1 'polypeptide(L)'
;MKSASDFLSKFNNLTPPDDAVRKAVAESVSRIVGVPLTKGDVSLSRGIAFVKCSSVQKSAIKLARAAVFEDLYARLPKARDTVRDIR
;
A
#
# COMPACT_ATOMS: atom_id res chain seq x y z
N MET A 1 -25.37 -26.84 3.73
CA MET A 1 -24.89 -25.59 4.36
C MET A 1 -23.66 -25.13 3.62
N LYS A 2 -23.64 -23.90 3.09
CA LYS A 2 -22.39 -23.35 2.51
C LYS A 2 -21.37 -23.21 3.65
N SER A 3 -20.17 -23.72 3.44
CA SER A 3 -19.12 -23.70 4.46
C SER A 3 -18.73 -22.25 4.77
N ALA A 4 -18.24 -21.98 5.98
CA ALA A 4 -17.64 -20.67 6.30
C ALA A 4 -16.52 -20.31 5.30
N SER A 5 -15.84 -21.32 4.74
CA SER A 5 -14.83 -21.18 3.70
C SER A 5 -15.40 -20.63 2.38
N ASP A 6 -16.59 -21.05 1.97
CA ASP A 6 -17.30 -20.51 0.78
C ASP A 6 -17.85 -19.09 1.00
N PHE A 7 -18.06 -18.69 2.24
CA PHE A 7 -18.36 -17.30 2.56
C PHE A 7 -17.11 -16.45 2.47
N LEU A 8 -15.99 -16.90 3.04
CA LEU A 8 -14.71 -16.17 3.03
C LEU A 8 -14.11 -16.02 1.63
N SER A 9 -14.31 -17.01 0.75
CA SER A 9 -13.84 -16.93 -0.65
C SER A 9 -14.46 -15.76 -1.43
N LYS A 10 -15.65 -15.28 -1.05
CA LYS A 10 -16.26 -14.07 -1.64
C LYS A 10 -15.55 -12.79 -1.23
N PHE A 11 -14.95 -12.75 -0.04
CA PHE A 11 -14.18 -11.60 0.45
C PHE A 11 -12.79 -11.54 -0.17
N ASN A 12 -12.25 -12.65 -0.69
CA ASN A 12 -11.01 -12.64 -1.47
C ASN A 12 -11.12 -11.78 -2.73
N ASN A 13 -12.33 -11.51 -3.24
CA ASN A 13 -12.57 -10.69 -4.42
C ASN A 13 -12.88 -9.21 -4.20
N LEU A 14 -12.88 -8.76 -2.95
CA LEU A 14 -13.12 -7.36 -2.64
C LEU A 14 -11.85 -6.52 -2.82
N THR A 15 -12.03 -5.30 -3.33
CA THR A 15 -11.00 -4.27 -3.30
C THR A 15 -10.59 -4.06 -1.84
N PRO A 16 -9.29 -4.13 -1.49
CA PRO A 16 -8.86 -3.94 -0.12
C PRO A 16 -9.32 -2.56 0.38
N PRO A 17 -9.80 -2.45 1.63
CA PRO A 17 -10.20 -1.16 2.20
C PRO A 17 -9.04 -0.17 2.14
N ASP A 18 -9.34 1.11 1.88
CA ASP A 18 -8.32 2.16 1.79
C ASP A 18 -7.42 2.22 3.02
N ASP A 19 -7.94 1.92 4.22
CA ASP A 19 -7.14 1.88 5.46
C ASP A 19 -6.07 0.75 5.43
N ALA A 20 -6.41 -0.41 4.87
CA ALA A 20 -5.48 -1.53 4.71
C ALA A 20 -4.39 -1.20 3.69
N VAL A 21 -4.77 -0.56 2.58
CA VAL A 21 -3.82 -0.12 1.54
C VAL A 21 -2.88 0.96 2.08
N ARG A 22 -3.41 1.96 2.81
CA ARG A 22 -2.59 3.00 3.46
C ARG A 22 -1.59 2.42 4.44
N LYS A 23 -2.03 1.45 5.26
CA LYS A 23 -1.15 0.75 6.21
C LYS A 23 -0.04 -0.01 5.48
N ALA A 24 -0.38 -0.78 4.45
CA ALA A 24 0.59 -1.55 3.69
C ALA A 24 1.63 -0.67 2.98
N VAL A 25 1.18 0.45 2.38
CA VAL A 25 2.07 1.44 1.76
C VAL A 25 3.02 2.04 2.80
N ALA A 26 2.51 2.48 3.95
CA ALA A 26 3.34 3.03 5.03
C ALA A 26 4.40 2.02 5.49
N GLU A 27 4.02 0.76 5.67
CA GLU A 27 4.94 -0.31 6.05
C GLU A 27 5.98 -0.63 4.96
N SER A 28 5.59 -0.64 3.67
CA SER A 28 6.51 -0.93 2.56
C SER A 28 7.58 0.14 2.49
N VAL A 29 7.14 1.40 2.54
CA VAL A 29 8.04 2.54 2.48
C VAL A 29 8.93 2.57 3.72
N SER A 30 8.38 2.30 4.90
CA SER A 30 9.19 2.28 6.14
C SER A 30 10.27 1.21 6.11
N ARG A 31 9.95 0.02 5.60
CA ARG A 31 10.89 -1.10 5.50
C ARG A 31 12.02 -0.83 4.52
N ILE A 32 11.71 -0.27 3.35
CA ILE A 32 12.67 -0.13 2.25
C ILE A 32 13.50 1.14 2.39
N VAL A 33 12.86 2.24 2.79
CA VAL A 33 13.51 3.55 2.85
C VAL A 33 14.04 3.84 4.26
N GLY A 34 13.65 3.04 5.27
CA GLY A 34 14.06 3.23 6.66
C GLY A 34 13.43 4.45 7.33
N VAL A 35 12.29 4.93 6.81
CA VAL A 35 11.60 6.12 7.30
C VAL A 35 10.42 5.71 8.17
N PRO A 36 10.29 6.16 9.42
CA PRO A 36 9.11 5.85 10.22
C PRO A 36 7.88 6.58 9.63
N LEU A 37 7.03 5.83 8.93
CA LEU A 37 5.75 6.33 8.43
C LEU A 37 4.59 5.61 9.08
N THR A 38 3.55 6.38 9.38
CA THR A 38 2.29 5.84 9.86
C THR A 38 1.24 5.88 8.75
N LYS A 39 0.14 5.14 8.94
CA LYS A 39 -1.01 5.22 8.01
C LYS A 39 -1.59 6.64 7.89
N GLY A 40 -1.43 7.47 8.92
CA GLY A 40 -1.88 8.86 8.94
C GLY A 40 -1.14 9.75 7.94
N ASP A 41 0.10 9.37 7.61
CA ASP A 41 0.95 10.09 6.68
C ASP A 41 0.67 9.74 5.22
N VAL A 42 -0.05 8.65 4.98
CA VAL A 42 -0.42 8.18 3.63
C VAL A 42 -1.87 8.58 3.35
N SER A 43 -2.12 9.21 2.22
CA SER A 43 -3.46 9.49 1.69
C SER A 43 -3.62 8.81 0.33
N LEU A 44 -4.75 8.16 0.08
CA LEU A 44 -5.07 7.59 -1.23
C LEU A 44 -6.05 8.50 -1.96
N SER A 45 -5.73 8.85 -3.20
CA SER A 45 -6.65 9.58 -4.07
C SER A 45 -6.44 9.20 -5.53
N ARG A 46 -7.52 8.80 -6.20
CA ARG A 46 -7.54 8.44 -7.64
C ARG A 46 -6.45 7.44 -8.04
N GLY A 47 -6.17 6.47 -7.16
CA GLY A 47 -5.16 5.44 -7.40
C GLY A 47 -3.71 5.89 -7.14
N ILE A 48 -3.51 7.04 -6.50
CA ILE A 48 -2.19 7.57 -6.12
C ILE A 48 -2.09 7.59 -4.60
N ALA A 49 -1.02 7.05 -4.05
CA ALA A 49 -0.68 7.18 -2.64
C ALA A 49 0.22 8.40 -2.42
N PHE A 50 -0.29 9.39 -1.69
CA PHE A 50 0.43 10.58 -1.28
C PHE A 50 1.01 10.37 0.11
N VAL A 51 2.33 10.47 0.24
CA VAL A 51 3.07 10.29 1.49
C VAL A 51 3.55 11.64 1.99
N LYS A 52 3.03 12.06 3.15
CA LYS A 52 3.49 13.24 3.87
C LYS A 52 4.83 12.93 4.54
N CYS A 53 5.90 13.46 3.97
CA CYS A 53 7.26 13.26 4.47
C CYS A 53 8.16 14.44 4.06
N SER A 54 9.37 14.49 4.62
CA SER A 54 10.35 15.55 4.31
C SER A 54 10.86 15.43 2.87
N SER A 55 11.40 16.52 2.31
CA SER A 55 11.92 16.52 0.92
C SER A 55 13.01 15.47 0.68
N VAL A 56 13.84 15.19 1.68
CA VAL A 56 14.87 14.15 1.62
C VAL A 56 14.23 12.77 1.52
N GLN A 57 13.20 12.52 2.34
CA GLN A 57 12.46 11.26 2.34
C GLN A 57 11.70 11.05 1.02
N LYS A 58 11.12 12.10 0.44
CA LYS A 58 10.48 12.05 -0.89
C LYS A 58 11.46 11.60 -1.98
N SER A 59 12.68 12.15 -1.99
CA SER A 59 13.71 11.74 -2.94
C SER A 59 14.09 10.27 -2.75
N ALA A 60 14.24 9.82 -1.50
CA ALA A 60 14.56 8.43 -1.21
C ALA A 60 13.44 7.46 -1.63
N ILE A 61 12.16 7.81 -1.39
CA ILE A 61 10.98 7.07 -1.87
C ILE A 61 10.96 7.01 -3.39
N LYS A 62 11.26 8.12 -4.07
CA LYS A 62 11.28 8.20 -5.53
C LYS A 62 12.35 7.29 -6.12
N LEU A 63 13.53 7.21 -5.50
CA LEU A 63 14.62 6.31 -5.92
C LEU A 63 14.27 4.85 -5.67
N ALA A 64 13.66 4.54 -4.52
CA ALA A 64 13.31 3.17 -4.13
C ALA A 64 11.93 2.72 -4.63
N ARG A 65 11.27 3.49 -5.51
CA ARG A 65 9.88 3.31 -5.91
C ARG A 65 9.58 1.90 -6.44
N ALA A 66 10.45 1.34 -7.28
CA ALA A 66 10.27 0.01 -7.83
C ALA A 66 10.23 -1.07 -6.73
N ALA A 67 11.21 -1.04 -5.83
CA ALA A 67 11.27 -1.95 -4.68
C ALA A 67 10.05 -1.80 -3.77
N VAL A 68 9.56 -0.57 -3.56
CA VAL A 68 8.36 -0.31 -2.76
C VAL A 68 7.13 -0.95 -3.38
N PHE A 69 6.98 -0.89 -4.71
CA PHE A 69 5.88 -1.56 -5.40
C PHE A 69 6.00 -3.08 -5.38
N GLU A 70 7.20 -3.63 -5.56
CA GLU A 70 7.44 -5.07 -5.47
C GLU A 70 7.04 -5.63 -4.10
N ASP A 71 7.48 -4.98 -3.01
CA ASP A 71 7.08 -5.37 -1.65
C ASP A 71 5.59 -5.17 -1.40
N LEU A 72 5.00 -4.08 -1.89
CA LEU A 72 3.58 -3.81 -1.74
C LEU A 72 2.74 -4.87 -2.45
N TYR A 73 3.09 -5.25 -3.69
CA TYR A 73 2.33 -6.22 -4.48
C TYR A 73 2.58 -7.66 -4.03
N ALA A 74 3.75 -7.98 -3.48
CA ALA A 74 3.98 -9.26 -2.80
C ALA A 74 3.04 -9.44 -1.60
N ARG A 75 2.76 -8.36 -0.85
CA ARG A 75 1.91 -8.39 0.35
C ARG A 75 0.42 -8.21 0.05
N LEU A 76 0.10 -7.36 -0.92
CA LEU A 76 -1.24 -7.09 -1.41
C LEU A 76 -1.24 -7.12 -2.94
N PRO A 77 -1.39 -8.31 -3.55
CA PRO A 77 -1.45 -8.44 -5.00
C PRO A 77 -2.54 -7.56 -5.63
N LYS A 78 -3.65 -7.37 -4.90
CA LYS A 78 -4.79 -6.53 -5.30
C LYS A 78 -4.55 -5.04 -5.17
N ALA A 79 -3.50 -4.62 -4.45
CA ALA A 79 -3.12 -3.21 -4.44
C ALA A 79 -2.65 -2.74 -5.83
N ARG A 80 -2.35 -3.64 -6.77
CA ARG A 80 -2.04 -3.29 -8.16
C ARG A 80 -3.18 -2.54 -8.86
N ASP A 81 -4.42 -2.85 -8.48
CA ASP A 81 -5.61 -2.19 -9.04
C ASP A 81 -5.91 -0.86 -8.33
N THR A 82 -5.38 -0.68 -7.11
CA THR A 82 -5.71 0.44 -6.21
C THR A 82 -4.59 1.49 -6.11
N VAL A 83 -3.33 1.12 -6.29
CA VAL A 83 -2.17 2.02 -6.19
C VAL A 83 -1.31 1.89 -7.45
N ARG A 84 -1.36 2.93 -8.27
CA ARG A 84 -0.64 3.06 -9.54
C ARG A 84 0.61 3.93 -9.43
N ASP A 85 0.63 4.85 -8.46
CA ASP A 85 1.75 5.76 -8.22
C ASP A 85 1.88 6.08 -6.72
N ILE A 86 3.10 6.40 -6.28
CA ILE A 86 3.42 6.85 -4.91
C ILE A 86 4.17 8.18 -5.00
N ARG A 87 3.68 9.21 -4.31
CA ARG A 87 4.18 10.60 -4.37
C ARG A 87 4.45 11.21 -3.01
#